data_AF-G2XFT8-F1
#
_entry.id   AF-G2XFT8-F1
#
_cell.length_a   1.000
_cell.length_b   1.000
_cell.length_c   1.000
_cell.angle_alpha   90.00
_cell.angle_beta   90.00
_cell.angle_gamma   90.00
#
_symmetry.space_group_name_H-M   'P 1'
#
loop_
_entity.id
_entity.type
_entity.pdbx_description
1 polymer ?
#
loop_
_entity_poly.entity_id
_entity_poly.type
_entity_poly.pdbx_seq_one_letter_code
_entity_poly.pdbx_strand_id
1 'polypeptide(L)'
;METLLPADFCGSGTFILCTAGALVVIYYASVALYNTTIHPLARVPGYRLAGMTNLYQLFWCYHNGRSVYYRKIREMHDQFGPIVRVSPNELSLRDPKDCETIYATHSKYTKDSTFYQTMGVRHGMFGAESNLDHRQLRAPWRQFFTNPSIKKLDGMIQSKVELLCQRLDQQLRQTGSAPVQDLLHSLSSDIVSHAFAVDTCLRQQDVSSACPEPKSLAHIMTAAYLSREAPAQTTITREVLIDELHSLMVAGTFNTGTIASTTLFHVLTNDSVRRRVIDELKTVQNKMTHAELEKLPYLSACVKEGFRLGYGPIGRLPRVVPEPGAFFQGYWIPAGSVVGVSSYVQHHNPDIWGHDHDDFNPNRWLDPTRAKHLNKYLLTFGKDARRCIGQRDFVHRSVVYSVDNMSTTDTIPNPDCDEMRPLPETSSEPDQIEAARIDDETMSPSSQSQPYDELEDIEALCCQVEKELKVSKNIVESAVQKWDLTEDDKDLQEFQGQIKELENFLECGKKLDSHRRSIQPPLEDNEGGALKFYKSLLRLTVDRLKKITAWQHALGNVGAISEADSQVAAGTDGGNGQAAVIENQN
;
A
#
# COMPACT_ATOMS: atom_id res chain seq x y z
N MET A 1 -67.56 -10.08 6.25
CA MET A 1 -66.60 -10.60 7.26
C MET A 1 -65.21 -10.19 6.83
N GLU A 2 -64.97 -8.88 6.87
CA GLU A 2 -63.62 -8.33 7.06
C GLU A 2 -63.18 -8.61 8.50
N THR A 3 -61.87 -8.46 8.75
CA THR A 3 -61.14 -8.60 10.02
C THR A 3 -60.65 -10.00 10.36
N LEU A 4 -59.31 -10.19 10.27
CA LEU A 4 -58.42 -10.74 11.32
C LEU A 4 -57.11 -11.28 10.71
N LEU A 5 -56.24 -10.39 10.23
CA LEU A 5 -54.79 -10.59 10.29
C LEU A 5 -54.16 -9.25 10.69
N PRO A 6 -53.55 -9.14 11.90
CA PRO A 6 -53.11 -7.86 12.45
C PRO A 6 -51.86 -7.31 11.74
N ALA A 7 -51.85 -5.99 11.59
CA ALA A 7 -50.86 -5.19 10.87
C ALA A 7 -49.57 -4.89 11.68
N ASP A 8 -49.30 -5.64 12.75
CA ASP A 8 -48.29 -5.27 13.76
C ASP A 8 -46.86 -5.78 13.49
N PHE A 9 -46.62 -6.43 12.35
CA PHE A 9 -45.30 -7.02 12.05
C PHE A 9 -44.32 -6.10 11.29
N CYS A 10 -44.74 -4.89 10.87
CA CYS A 10 -43.91 -3.99 10.06
C CYS A 10 -43.11 -2.97 10.90
N GLY A 11 -43.57 -2.61 12.10
CA GLY A 11 -42.91 -1.64 13.00
C GLY A 11 -41.74 -2.22 13.81
N SER A 12 -41.76 -3.52 14.08
CA SER A 12 -40.72 -4.22 14.84
C SER A 12 -39.39 -4.30 14.08
N GLY A 13 -39.40 -4.47 12.76
CA GLY A 13 -38.17 -4.54 11.95
C GLY A 13 -37.38 -3.23 11.93
N THR A 14 -38.05 -2.10 11.74
CA THR A 14 -37.40 -0.77 11.72
C THR A 14 -36.88 -0.38 13.11
N PHE A 15 -37.63 -0.68 14.17
CA PHE A 15 -37.18 -0.47 15.55
C PHE A 15 -35.95 -1.35 15.87
N ILE A 16 -35.92 -2.60 15.42
CA ILE A 16 -34.77 -3.49 15.55
C ILE A 16 -33.55 -2.94 14.79
N LEU A 17 -33.71 -2.42 13.58
CA LEU A 17 -32.61 -1.84 12.81
C LEU A 17 -32.07 -0.54 13.42
N CYS A 18 -32.95 0.34 13.90
CA CYS A 18 -32.54 1.58 14.57
C CYS A 18 -31.86 1.32 15.92
N THR A 19 -32.40 0.39 16.72
CA THR A 19 -31.77 -0.02 17.98
C THR A 19 -30.44 -0.73 17.74
N ALA A 20 -30.35 -1.62 16.74
CA ALA A 20 -29.08 -2.23 16.33
C ALA A 20 -28.06 -1.16 15.87
N GLY A 21 -28.47 -0.20 15.05
CA GLY A 21 -27.63 0.91 14.62
C GLY A 21 -27.14 1.77 15.80
N ALA A 22 -28.03 2.12 16.73
CA ALA A 22 -27.67 2.86 17.93
C ALA A 22 -26.71 2.08 18.83
N LEU A 23 -26.94 0.78 19.02
CA LEU A 23 -26.04 -0.10 19.79
C LEU A 23 -24.66 -0.18 19.14
N VAL A 24 -24.57 -0.24 17.81
CA VAL A 24 -23.30 -0.21 17.08
C VAL A 24 -22.56 1.11 17.29
N VAL A 25 -23.26 2.25 17.19
CA VAL A 25 -22.66 3.58 17.45
C VAL A 25 -22.19 3.69 18.89
N ILE A 26 -23.01 3.27 19.86
CA ILE A 26 -22.65 3.25 21.29
C ILE A 26 -21.45 2.34 21.53
N TYR A 27 -21.41 1.16 20.90
CA TYR A 27 -20.28 0.25 21.01
C TYR A 27 -19.00 0.90 20.50
N TYR A 28 -18.98 1.45 19.28
CA TYR A 28 -17.77 2.10 18.75
C TYR A 28 -17.39 3.37 19.52
N ALA A 29 -18.36 4.15 20.00
CA ALA A 29 -18.10 5.29 20.88
C ALA A 29 -17.49 4.86 22.23
N SER A 30 -17.99 3.75 22.81
CA SER A 30 -17.44 3.19 24.05
C SER A 30 -16.02 2.65 23.86
N VAL A 31 -15.74 1.99 22.73
CA VAL A 31 -14.40 1.52 22.36
C VAL A 31 -13.46 2.71 22.14
N ALA A 32 -13.91 3.75 21.43
CA ALA A 32 -13.16 4.98 21.22
C ALA A 32 -12.82 5.68 22.55
N LEU A 33 -13.79 5.77 23.45
CA LEU A 33 -13.60 6.34 24.79
C LEU A 33 -12.61 5.50 25.61
N TYR A 34 -12.78 4.18 25.63
CA TYR A 34 -11.87 3.26 26.31
C TYR A 34 -10.43 3.42 25.77
N ASN A 35 -10.27 3.38 24.44
CA ASN A 35 -8.98 3.48 23.78
C ASN A 35 -8.24 4.79 24.08
N THR A 36 -8.97 5.89 24.26
CA THR A 36 -8.38 7.22 24.48
C THR A 36 -8.18 7.58 25.95
N THR A 37 -8.89 6.95 26.89
CA THR A 37 -8.87 7.35 28.31
C THR A 37 -8.38 6.26 29.27
N ILE A 38 -8.84 5.02 29.09
CA ILE A 38 -8.63 3.91 30.05
C ILE A 38 -7.51 2.98 29.57
N HIS A 39 -7.40 2.79 28.25
CA HIS A 39 -6.47 1.84 27.65
C HIS A 39 -5.04 2.05 28.19
N PRO A 40 -4.27 0.99 28.48
CA PRO A 40 -2.92 1.13 29.06
C PRO A 40 -1.99 2.06 28.27
N LEU A 41 -2.16 2.10 26.95
CA LEU A 41 -1.41 2.95 26.02
C LEU A 41 -1.97 4.38 25.87
N ALA A 42 -3.05 4.75 26.56
CA ALA A 42 -3.66 6.09 26.47
C ALA A 42 -2.71 7.22 26.91
N ARG A 43 -1.71 6.89 27.75
CA ARG A 43 -0.70 7.84 28.22
C ARG A 43 0.45 8.07 27.24
N VAL A 44 0.63 7.18 26.26
CA VAL A 44 1.69 7.30 25.26
C VAL A 44 1.30 8.41 24.27
N PRO A 45 2.20 9.36 23.96
CA PRO A 45 1.85 10.51 23.12
C PRO A 45 1.59 10.09 21.67
N GLY A 46 0.82 10.89 20.94
CA GLY A 46 0.40 10.64 19.56
C GLY A 46 -0.91 11.35 19.22
N TYR A 47 -1.33 11.30 17.95
CA TYR A 47 -2.63 11.86 17.58
C TYR A 47 -3.77 11.05 18.23
N ARG A 48 -4.73 11.74 18.85
CA ARG A 48 -5.86 11.08 19.53
C ARG A 48 -6.66 10.18 18.60
N LEU A 49 -6.85 10.58 17.35
CA LEU A 49 -7.54 9.78 16.33
C LEU A 49 -6.80 8.46 16.03
N ALA A 50 -5.46 8.50 16.00
CA ALA A 50 -4.63 7.31 15.80
C ALA A 50 -4.74 6.33 16.98
N GLY A 51 -4.77 6.85 18.21
CA GLY A 51 -5.01 6.04 19.40
C GLY A 51 -6.45 5.52 19.54
N MET A 52 -7.43 6.18 18.91
CA MET A 52 -8.85 5.88 19.03
C MET A 52 -9.30 4.71 18.16
N THR A 53 -8.87 4.68 16.90
CA THR A 53 -9.34 3.71 15.90
C THR A 53 -8.31 3.40 14.82
N ASN A 54 -8.36 2.19 14.26
CA ASN A 54 -7.56 1.80 13.09
C ASN A 54 -7.96 2.54 11.80
N LEU A 55 -9.11 3.23 11.79
CA LEU A 55 -9.55 4.02 10.64
C LEU A 55 -8.58 5.17 10.32
N TYR A 56 -7.85 5.69 11.32
CA TYR A 56 -6.84 6.70 11.08
C TYR A 56 -5.70 6.16 10.19
N GLN A 57 -5.17 4.98 10.52
CA GLN A 57 -4.18 4.31 9.70
C GLN A 57 -4.75 3.99 8.31
N LEU A 58 -5.98 3.48 8.24
CA LEU A 58 -6.63 3.15 6.98
C LEU A 58 -6.74 4.38 6.07
N PHE A 59 -7.22 5.50 6.61
CA PHE A 59 -7.37 6.76 5.88
C PHE A 59 -6.05 7.18 5.22
N TRP A 60 -4.95 7.21 5.97
CA TRP A 60 -3.64 7.62 5.44
C TRP A 60 -2.96 6.57 4.55
N CYS A 61 -3.39 5.31 4.62
CA CYS A 61 -2.95 4.27 3.68
C CYS A 61 -3.62 4.40 2.30
N TYR A 62 -4.79 5.05 2.20
CA TYR A 62 -5.58 5.19 0.97
C TYR A 62 -5.84 6.64 0.57
N HIS A 63 -5.12 7.59 1.15
CA HIS A 63 -5.32 9.01 0.93
C HIS A 63 -4.95 9.40 -0.52
N ASN A 64 -5.89 9.96 -1.28
CA ASN A 64 -5.71 10.35 -2.68
C ASN A 64 -5.13 9.24 -3.57
N GLY A 65 -5.55 7.98 -3.33
CA GLY A 65 -5.07 6.82 -4.08
C GLY A 65 -3.62 6.41 -3.79
N ARG A 66 -2.97 7.01 -2.77
CA ARG A 66 -1.58 6.72 -2.39
C ARG A 66 -1.48 6.42 -0.89
N SER A 67 -0.55 5.55 -0.53
CA SER A 67 -0.22 5.33 0.88
C SER A 67 0.81 6.36 1.33
N VAL A 68 0.46 7.20 2.31
CA VAL A 68 1.34 8.25 2.87
C VAL A 68 1.52 8.11 4.38
N TYR A 69 0.96 7.05 4.98
CA TYR A 69 0.99 6.85 6.42
C TYR A 69 2.40 6.82 7.01
N TYR A 70 3.40 6.31 6.28
CA TYR A 70 4.80 6.31 6.72
C TYR A 70 5.36 7.72 6.97
N ARG A 71 4.94 8.72 6.17
CA ARG A 71 5.29 10.13 6.38
C ARG A 71 4.60 10.66 7.62
N LYS A 72 3.33 10.31 7.80
CA LYS A 72 2.57 10.75 8.98
C LYS A 72 3.16 10.22 10.29
N ILE A 73 3.73 9.01 10.28
CA ILE A 73 4.47 8.47 11.44
C ILE A 73 5.75 9.27 11.70
N ARG A 74 6.48 9.70 10.66
CA ARG A 74 7.64 10.59 10.80
C ARG A 74 7.23 11.91 11.47
N GLU A 75 6.18 12.57 10.95
CA GLU A 75 5.62 13.79 11.54
C GLU A 75 5.19 13.61 13.00
N MET A 76 4.54 12.49 13.34
CA MET A 76 4.19 12.18 14.73
C MET A 76 5.43 12.14 15.61
N HIS A 77 6.49 11.46 15.18
CA HIS A 77 7.70 11.39 15.97
C HIS A 77 8.44 12.73 16.06
N ASP A 78 8.38 13.57 15.01
CA ASP A 78 8.94 14.93 15.03
C ASP A 78 8.19 15.82 16.05
N GLN A 79 6.87 15.63 16.18
CA GLN A 79 6.02 16.39 17.10
C GLN A 79 6.02 15.86 18.55
N PHE A 80 5.97 14.54 18.73
CA PHE A 80 5.70 13.89 20.02
C PHE A 80 6.91 13.19 20.62
N GLY A 81 7.98 12.97 19.84
CA GLY A 81 9.24 12.40 20.31
C GLY A 81 9.48 10.92 19.95
N PRO A 82 10.33 10.21 20.70
CA PRO A 82 10.91 8.93 20.28
C PRO A 82 9.93 7.73 20.32
N ILE A 83 8.82 7.85 21.03
CA ILE A 83 7.75 6.86 21.11
C ILE A 83 6.43 7.52 20.78
N VAL A 84 5.66 6.94 19.84
CA VAL A 84 4.35 7.48 19.47
C VAL A 84 3.32 6.37 19.30
N ARG A 85 2.09 6.62 19.74
CA ARG A 85 0.97 5.71 19.52
C ARG A 85 0.37 5.95 18.14
N VAL A 86 0.41 4.91 17.31
CA VAL A 86 0.03 4.97 15.89
C VAL A 86 -1.29 4.24 15.62
N SER A 87 -1.65 3.28 16.46
CA SER A 87 -2.93 2.57 16.42
C SER A 87 -3.41 2.31 17.86
N PRO A 88 -4.65 1.86 18.09
CA PRO A 88 -5.14 1.57 19.44
C PRO A 88 -4.22 0.64 20.26
N ASN A 89 -3.68 -0.41 19.65
CA ASN A 89 -2.77 -1.35 20.32
C ASN A 89 -1.35 -1.37 19.72
N GLU A 90 -0.94 -0.34 18.96
CA GLU A 90 0.36 -0.30 18.30
C GLU A 90 1.12 1.00 18.56
N LEU A 91 2.42 0.87 18.85
CA LEU A 91 3.36 1.97 19.04
C LEU A 91 4.46 1.93 17.97
N SER A 92 4.84 3.13 17.50
CA SER A 92 6.04 3.32 16.69
C SER A 92 7.19 3.83 17.56
N LEU A 93 8.38 3.29 17.32
CA LEU A 93 9.61 3.59 18.04
C LEU A 93 10.65 4.18 17.07
N ARG A 94 11.36 5.23 17.50
CA ARG A 94 12.43 5.89 16.74
C ARG A 94 13.81 5.76 17.39
N ASP A 95 13.89 5.50 18.70
CA ASP A 95 15.18 5.38 19.39
C ASP A 95 15.95 4.13 18.88
N PRO A 96 17.21 4.29 18.44
CA PRO A 96 18.04 3.17 18.01
C PRO A 96 18.21 2.05 19.06
N LYS A 97 18.19 2.38 20.36
CA LYS A 97 18.28 1.39 21.45
C LYS A 97 17.04 0.50 21.53
N ASP A 98 15.87 1.08 21.29
CA ASP A 98 14.63 0.33 21.26
C ASP A 98 14.61 -0.61 20.05
N CYS A 99 15.11 -0.15 18.89
CA CYS A 99 15.30 -0.98 17.71
C CYS A 99 16.22 -2.18 17.97
N GLU A 100 17.32 -1.99 18.71
CA GLU A 100 18.23 -3.06 19.11
C GLU A 100 17.56 -4.06 20.06
N THR A 101 16.68 -3.57 20.93
CA THR A 101 15.96 -4.40 21.90
C THR A 101 14.93 -5.30 21.22
N ILE A 102 14.05 -4.74 20.39
CA ILE A 102 12.91 -5.49 19.82
C ILE A 102 13.34 -6.45 18.71
N TYR A 103 14.41 -6.14 17.98
CA TYR A 103 14.89 -6.97 16.88
C TYR A 103 16.14 -7.79 17.18
N ALA A 104 16.64 -7.81 18.42
CA ALA A 104 17.80 -8.60 18.82
C ALA A 104 17.74 -10.07 18.37
N THR A 105 18.89 -10.70 18.13
CA THR A 105 18.98 -12.14 17.77
C THR A 105 18.24 -13.07 18.72
N HIS A 106 18.25 -12.77 20.03
CA HIS A 106 17.59 -13.52 21.09
C HIS A 106 16.38 -12.78 21.66
N SER A 107 15.82 -11.86 20.89
CA SER A 107 14.61 -11.13 21.25
C SER A 107 13.47 -12.11 21.57
N LYS A 108 12.75 -11.81 22.66
CA LYS A 108 11.52 -12.53 23.03
C LYS A 108 10.29 -12.00 22.28
N TYR A 109 10.44 -10.91 21.53
CA TYR A 109 9.34 -10.27 20.83
C TYR A 109 9.00 -11.05 19.55
N THR A 110 7.78 -11.56 19.48
CA THR A 110 7.27 -12.34 18.34
C THR A 110 6.73 -11.42 17.26
N LYS A 111 6.49 -11.96 16.05
CA LYS A 111 5.82 -11.18 14.99
C LYS A 111 4.34 -11.02 15.34
N ASP A 112 3.75 -9.89 14.98
CA ASP A 112 2.31 -9.69 15.11
C ASP A 112 1.53 -10.58 14.13
N SER A 113 0.67 -11.45 14.66
CA SER A 113 -0.08 -12.43 13.89
C SER A 113 -0.96 -11.76 12.82
N THR A 114 -1.73 -10.75 13.22
CA THR A 114 -2.68 -10.05 12.35
C THR A 114 -1.97 -9.40 11.17
N PHE A 115 -0.86 -8.69 11.40
CA PHE A 115 -0.10 -8.05 10.34
C PHE A 115 0.54 -9.06 9.39
N TYR A 116 1.22 -10.10 9.88
CA TYR A 116 1.98 -11.00 9.01
C TYR A 116 1.09 -12.02 8.27
N GLN A 117 -0.03 -12.46 8.86
CA GLN A 117 -0.93 -13.41 8.21
C GLN A 117 -1.78 -12.78 7.09
N THR A 118 -2.02 -11.46 7.14
CA THR A 118 -2.75 -10.75 6.07
C THR A 118 -1.97 -10.64 4.76
N MET A 119 -0.67 -10.94 4.76
CA MET A 119 0.19 -10.95 3.56
C MET A 119 0.07 -12.23 2.73
N GLY A 120 -0.86 -13.14 3.07
CA GLY A 120 -1.18 -14.30 2.24
C GLY A 120 -0.20 -15.48 2.32
N VAL A 121 0.74 -15.46 3.26
CA VAL A 121 1.77 -16.51 3.46
C VAL A 121 1.73 -17.01 4.91
N ARG A 122 0.85 -17.97 5.19
CA ARG A 122 0.54 -18.40 6.55
C ARG A 122 1.52 -19.44 7.10
N HIS A 123 2.06 -20.29 6.24
CA HIS A 123 2.87 -21.45 6.64
C HIS A 123 4.37 -21.24 6.42
N GLY A 124 4.77 -20.26 5.61
CA GLY A 124 6.17 -19.95 5.31
C GLY A 124 6.89 -19.14 6.40
N MET A 125 8.23 -19.05 6.32
CA MET A 125 9.07 -18.33 7.28
C MET A 125 8.70 -16.85 7.40
N PHE A 126 8.17 -16.25 6.33
CA PHE A 126 7.72 -14.86 6.37
C PHE A 126 6.57 -14.67 7.37
N GLY A 127 5.60 -15.58 7.41
CA GLY A 127 4.46 -15.54 8.34
C GLY A 127 4.78 -16.07 9.75
N ALA A 128 5.86 -16.84 9.91
CA ALA A 128 6.19 -17.51 11.17
C ALA A 128 6.31 -16.56 12.39
N GLU A 129 5.36 -16.67 13.31
CA GLU A 129 5.20 -15.79 14.48
C GLU A 129 6.30 -15.96 15.53
N SER A 130 6.67 -17.22 15.81
CA SER A 130 7.72 -17.60 16.74
C SER A 130 9.11 -17.50 16.10
N ASN A 131 10.11 -17.13 16.91
CA ASN A 131 11.51 -17.13 16.48
C ASN A 131 12.05 -18.55 16.27
N LEU A 132 11.49 -19.54 16.97
CA LEU A 132 11.87 -20.95 16.81
C LEU A 132 11.42 -21.48 15.45
N ASP A 133 10.14 -21.32 15.12
CA ASP A 133 9.54 -21.82 13.88
C ASP A 133 10.19 -21.17 12.67
N HIS A 134 10.36 -19.84 12.72
CA HIS A 134 11.10 -19.11 11.70
C HIS A 134 12.52 -19.67 11.49
N ARG A 135 13.23 -20.05 12.56
CA ARG A 135 14.58 -20.62 12.45
C ARG A 135 14.56 -21.98 11.76
N GLN A 136 13.58 -22.83 12.07
CA GLN A 136 13.42 -24.15 11.46
C GLN A 136 13.07 -24.03 9.98
N LEU A 137 12.07 -23.20 9.65
CA LEU A 137 11.64 -22.95 8.27
C LEU A 137 12.75 -22.31 7.42
N ARG A 138 13.55 -21.41 8.01
CA ARG A 138 14.67 -20.77 7.31
C ARG A 138 15.85 -21.70 7.05
N ALA A 139 16.07 -22.72 7.89
CA ALA A 139 17.30 -23.52 7.84
C ALA A 139 17.56 -24.21 6.48
N PRO A 140 16.57 -24.86 5.84
CA PRO A 140 16.72 -25.48 4.52
C PRO A 140 17.10 -24.49 3.41
N TRP A 141 16.63 -23.24 3.50
CA TRP A 141 16.88 -22.22 2.48
C TRP A 141 18.29 -21.64 2.51
N ARG A 142 18.98 -21.72 3.66
CA ARG A 142 20.30 -21.08 3.86
C ARG A 142 21.33 -21.47 2.81
N GLN A 143 21.32 -22.72 2.33
CA GLN A 143 22.27 -23.23 1.36
C GLN A 143 22.21 -22.51 -0.01
N PHE A 144 21.02 -22.06 -0.42
CA PHE A 144 20.81 -21.37 -1.69
C PHE A 144 21.33 -19.93 -1.65
N PHE A 145 21.36 -19.32 -0.47
CA PHE A 145 21.83 -17.96 -0.25
C PHE A 145 23.27 -17.92 0.31
N THR A 146 24.13 -18.91 0.00
CA THR A 146 25.57 -18.89 0.35
C THR A 146 26.42 -18.26 -0.76
N ASN A 147 27.62 -17.74 -0.46
CA ASN A 147 28.47 -17.06 -1.46
C ASN A 147 28.75 -17.96 -2.68
N PRO A 148 29.09 -19.26 -2.51
CA PRO A 148 29.28 -20.15 -3.65
C PRO A 148 28.02 -20.35 -4.48
N SER A 149 26.84 -20.45 -3.86
CA SER A 149 25.58 -20.64 -4.60
C SER A 149 25.22 -19.44 -5.46
N ILE A 150 25.44 -18.22 -4.96
CA ILE A 150 25.17 -17.01 -5.75
C ILE A 150 26.22 -16.78 -6.82
N LYS A 151 27.49 -17.10 -6.56
CA LYS A 151 28.52 -17.04 -7.60
C LYS A 151 28.19 -17.90 -8.83
N LYS A 152 27.43 -19.00 -8.66
CA LYS A 152 26.94 -19.81 -9.78
C LYS A 152 25.92 -19.07 -10.65
N LEU A 153 25.24 -18.06 -10.11
CA LEU A 153 24.27 -17.23 -10.82
C LEU A 153 24.90 -16.05 -11.55
N ASP A 154 26.17 -15.70 -11.28
CA ASP A 154 26.86 -14.52 -11.86
C ASP A 154 26.73 -14.47 -13.40
N GLY A 155 26.96 -15.60 -14.08
CA GLY A 155 26.85 -15.65 -15.55
C GLY A 155 25.42 -15.42 -16.05
N MET A 156 24.42 -15.89 -15.31
CA MET A 156 23.02 -15.66 -15.64
C MET A 156 22.62 -14.20 -15.38
N ILE A 157 22.98 -13.65 -14.22
CA ILE A 157 22.74 -12.24 -13.88
C ILE A 157 23.36 -11.36 -14.96
N GLN A 158 24.58 -11.68 -15.39
CA GLN A 158 25.27 -10.95 -16.46
C GLN A 158 24.47 -10.97 -17.76
N SER A 159 23.99 -12.13 -18.19
CA SER A 159 23.17 -12.26 -19.41
C SER A 159 21.85 -11.49 -19.31
N LYS A 160 21.19 -11.50 -18.16
CA LYS A 160 19.92 -10.76 -17.94
C LYS A 160 20.13 -9.26 -17.91
N VAL A 161 21.22 -8.79 -17.30
CA VAL A 161 21.61 -7.38 -17.36
C VAL A 161 21.89 -6.99 -18.81
N GLU A 162 22.68 -7.74 -19.57
CA GLU A 162 22.93 -7.46 -20.99
C GLU A 162 21.64 -7.40 -21.82
N LEU A 163 20.65 -8.23 -21.50
CA LEU A 163 19.33 -8.17 -22.15
C LEU A 163 18.56 -6.90 -21.76
N LEU A 164 18.55 -6.52 -20.48
CA LEU A 164 17.98 -5.25 -20.01
C LEU A 164 18.61 -4.07 -20.76
N CYS A 165 19.94 -4.08 -20.90
CA CYS A 165 20.70 -3.09 -21.63
C CYS A 165 20.21 -2.95 -23.08
N GLN A 166 20.12 -4.07 -23.79
CA GLN A 166 19.63 -4.07 -25.18
C GLN A 166 18.20 -3.52 -25.29
N ARG A 167 17.33 -3.83 -24.33
CA ARG A 167 15.94 -3.32 -24.31
C ARG A 167 15.88 -1.82 -24.02
N LEU A 168 16.70 -1.32 -23.09
CA LEU A 168 16.84 0.11 -22.81
C LEU A 168 17.30 0.86 -24.06
N ASP A 169 18.39 0.41 -24.69
CA ASP A 169 18.92 1.03 -25.91
C ASP A 169 17.90 1.00 -27.06
N GLN A 170 17.15 -0.10 -27.19
CA GLN A 170 16.09 -0.22 -28.20
C GLN A 170 14.95 0.78 -27.96
N GLN A 171 14.45 0.88 -26.72
CA GLN A 171 13.37 1.80 -26.39
C GLN A 171 13.80 3.26 -26.54
N LEU A 172 14.98 3.63 -26.02
CA LEU A 172 15.50 4.99 -26.17
C LEU A 172 15.62 5.40 -27.64
N ARG A 173 16.04 4.50 -28.53
CA ARG A 173 16.09 4.77 -29.98
C ARG A 173 14.72 4.90 -30.63
N GLN A 174 13.69 4.26 -30.09
CA GLN A 174 12.35 4.24 -30.67
C GLN A 174 11.47 5.40 -30.19
N THR A 175 11.48 5.68 -28.89
CA THR A 175 10.56 6.63 -28.23
C THR A 175 11.26 7.84 -27.64
N GLY A 176 12.59 7.82 -27.50
CA GLY A 176 13.34 8.86 -26.79
C GLY A 176 13.23 8.79 -25.25
N SER A 177 12.43 7.86 -24.70
CA SER A 177 12.22 7.71 -23.26
C SER A 177 12.00 6.25 -22.88
N ALA A 178 12.56 5.78 -21.77
CA ALA A 178 12.40 4.41 -21.30
C ALA A 178 11.89 4.34 -19.83
N PRO A 179 10.95 3.44 -19.50
CA PRO A 179 10.43 3.24 -18.14
C PRO A 179 11.43 2.40 -17.32
N VAL A 180 12.47 3.06 -16.81
CA VAL A 180 13.60 2.41 -16.12
C VAL A 180 13.16 1.59 -14.89
N GLN A 181 12.18 2.08 -14.12
CA GLN A 181 11.70 1.38 -12.92
C GLN A 181 11.07 0.03 -13.26
N ASP A 182 10.16 -0.01 -14.24
CA ASP A 182 9.48 -1.24 -14.65
C ASP A 182 10.48 -2.26 -15.19
N LEU A 183 11.42 -1.80 -16.01
CA LEU A 183 12.47 -2.65 -16.57
C LEU A 183 13.39 -3.25 -15.49
N LEU A 184 13.69 -2.49 -14.43
CA LEU A 184 14.48 -2.99 -13.28
C LEU A 184 13.67 -3.96 -12.39
N HIS A 185 12.35 -3.76 -12.26
CA HIS A 185 11.47 -4.75 -11.64
C HIS A 185 11.41 -6.03 -12.48
N SER A 186 11.31 -5.94 -13.80
CA SER A 186 11.35 -7.11 -14.69
C SER A 186 12.67 -7.84 -14.62
N LEU A 187 13.81 -7.12 -14.58
CA LEU A 187 15.13 -7.74 -14.36
C LEU A 187 15.16 -8.52 -13.04
N SER A 188 14.69 -7.91 -11.96
CA SER A 188 14.65 -8.55 -10.64
C SER A 188 13.76 -9.79 -10.67
N SER A 189 12.58 -9.71 -11.30
CA SER A 189 11.67 -10.84 -11.48
C SER A 189 12.34 -11.99 -12.24
N ASP A 190 13.04 -11.68 -13.33
CA ASP A 190 13.72 -12.67 -14.14
C ASP A 190 14.87 -13.37 -13.41
N ILE A 191 15.69 -12.61 -12.68
CA ILE A 191 16.80 -13.17 -11.89
C ILE A 191 16.25 -14.13 -10.82
N VAL A 192 15.21 -13.71 -10.08
CA VAL A 192 14.63 -14.52 -9.01
C VAL A 192 13.95 -15.75 -9.61
N SER A 193 13.14 -15.59 -10.66
CA SER A 193 12.47 -16.72 -11.33
C SER A 193 13.48 -17.73 -11.87
N HIS A 194 14.57 -17.27 -12.50
CA HIS A 194 15.59 -18.14 -13.04
C HIS A 194 16.38 -18.87 -11.96
N ALA A 195 16.65 -18.23 -10.82
CA ALA A 195 17.28 -18.88 -9.67
C ALA A 195 16.47 -20.10 -9.18
N PHE A 196 15.16 -20.11 -9.43
CA PHE A 196 14.25 -21.22 -9.16
C PHE A 196 13.81 -22.00 -10.42
N ALA A 197 14.56 -21.87 -11.51
CA ALA A 197 14.39 -22.59 -12.78
C ALA A 197 13.09 -22.27 -13.56
N VAL A 198 12.61 -21.03 -13.50
CA VAL A 198 11.51 -20.52 -14.35
C VAL A 198 11.99 -19.26 -15.08
N ASP A 199 12.06 -19.26 -16.42
CA ASP A 199 12.42 -18.08 -17.23
C ASP A 199 11.14 -17.56 -17.90
N THR A 200 10.63 -16.37 -17.55
CA THR A 200 9.33 -15.91 -18.10
C THR A 200 9.23 -14.44 -18.49
N CYS A 201 9.83 -13.46 -17.80
CA CYS A 201 9.41 -12.06 -17.93
C CYS A 201 10.17 -11.25 -19.01
N LEU A 202 11.52 -11.19 -19.02
CA LEU A 202 12.26 -10.33 -19.99
C LEU A 202 12.20 -10.84 -21.45
N ARG A 203 11.77 -12.09 -21.66
CA ARG A 203 11.62 -12.67 -23.00
C ARG A 203 10.31 -12.29 -23.69
N GLN A 204 9.35 -11.71 -22.97
CA GLN A 204 8.07 -11.30 -23.56
C GLN A 204 8.19 -9.92 -24.24
N GLN A 205 7.38 -9.68 -25.28
CA GLN A 205 7.44 -8.45 -26.09
C GLN A 205 6.79 -7.26 -25.38
N ASP A 206 5.78 -7.49 -24.55
CA ASP A 206 5.14 -6.49 -23.70
C ASP A 206 5.60 -6.63 -22.25
N VAL A 207 6.20 -5.59 -21.68
CA VAL A 207 6.67 -5.55 -20.29
C VAL A 207 5.50 -5.32 -19.31
N SER A 208 4.42 -4.67 -19.76
CA SER A 208 3.24 -4.29 -18.97
C SER A 208 2.27 -5.45 -18.68
N SER A 209 2.30 -6.52 -19.50
CA SER A 209 1.44 -7.70 -19.36
C SER A 209 2.16 -8.95 -18.83
N ALA A 210 3.47 -8.83 -18.52
CA ALA A 210 4.38 -9.97 -18.36
C ALA A 210 4.49 -10.57 -16.94
N CYS A 211 3.68 -10.14 -15.97
CA CYS A 211 3.63 -10.83 -14.67
C CYS A 211 2.50 -11.87 -14.65
N PRO A 212 2.77 -13.17 -14.88
CA PRO A 212 1.79 -14.21 -14.60
C PRO A 212 1.33 -14.11 -13.14
N GLU A 213 0.05 -14.41 -12.88
CA GLU A 213 -0.51 -14.30 -11.53
C GLU A 213 0.36 -15.04 -10.50
N PRO A 214 0.58 -14.47 -9.29
CA PRO A 214 1.50 -15.02 -8.28
C PRO A 214 1.25 -16.50 -7.94
N LYS A 215 -0.01 -16.94 -8.04
CA LYS A 215 -0.43 -18.33 -7.77
C LYS A 215 0.01 -19.32 -8.84
N SER A 216 0.05 -18.90 -10.11
CA SER A 216 0.49 -19.73 -11.25
C SER A 216 1.99 -19.99 -11.17
N LEU A 217 2.77 -18.94 -10.90
CA LEU A 217 4.22 -19.03 -10.81
C LEU A 217 4.70 -19.89 -9.64
N ALA A 218 4.08 -19.75 -8.47
CA ALA A 218 4.38 -20.59 -7.30
C ALA A 218 4.09 -22.08 -7.54
N HIS A 219 3.04 -22.41 -8.30
CA HIS A 219 2.73 -23.79 -8.69
C HIS A 219 3.78 -24.37 -9.64
N ILE A 220 4.20 -23.60 -10.65
CA ILE A 220 5.23 -24.02 -11.62
C ILE A 220 6.57 -24.27 -10.90
N MET A 221 6.96 -23.39 -9.99
CA MET A 221 8.18 -23.54 -9.20
C MET A 221 8.12 -24.70 -8.22
N THR A 222 6.95 -24.96 -7.62
CA THR A 222 6.76 -26.13 -6.75
C THR A 222 6.96 -27.41 -7.55
N ALA A 223 6.43 -27.49 -8.77
CA ALA A 223 6.66 -28.61 -9.68
C ALA A 223 8.14 -28.73 -10.11
N ALA A 224 8.81 -27.61 -10.37
CA ALA A 224 10.24 -27.57 -10.73
C ALA A 224 11.18 -27.90 -9.55
N TYR A 225 10.79 -27.57 -8.32
CA TYR A 225 11.53 -27.92 -7.10
C TYR A 225 11.34 -29.40 -6.76
N LEU A 226 10.11 -29.91 -6.82
CA LEU A 226 9.82 -31.32 -6.56
C LEU A 226 10.43 -32.27 -7.62
N SER A 227 10.72 -31.78 -8.83
CA SER A 227 11.41 -32.56 -9.87
C SER A 227 12.93 -32.65 -9.68
N ARG A 228 13.51 -31.82 -8.80
CA ARG A 228 14.92 -31.90 -8.38
C ARG A 228 14.98 -32.56 -7.01
N GLU A 229 15.36 -33.85 -6.98
CA GLU A 229 15.53 -34.71 -5.80
C GLU A 229 15.64 -33.93 -4.48
N ALA A 230 14.51 -33.78 -3.79
CA ALA A 230 14.48 -33.14 -2.48
C ALA A 230 15.34 -33.96 -1.51
N PRO A 231 16.25 -33.33 -0.72
CA PRO A 231 17.04 -34.06 0.26
C PRO A 231 16.11 -34.75 1.27
N ALA A 232 16.34 -36.05 1.49
CA ALA A 232 15.46 -37.00 2.16
C ALA A 232 15.24 -36.78 3.67
N GLN A 233 15.38 -35.56 4.21
CA GLN A 233 15.43 -35.34 5.66
C GLN A 233 14.69 -34.11 6.20
N THR A 234 13.89 -33.41 5.40
CA THR A 234 13.01 -32.35 5.91
C THR A 234 11.57 -32.60 5.48
N THR A 235 10.70 -32.87 6.45
CA THR A 235 9.24 -32.91 6.33
C THR A 235 8.67 -31.51 6.09
N ILE A 236 9.05 -30.87 4.98
CA ILE A 236 8.43 -29.62 4.51
C ILE A 236 7.15 -30.03 3.77
N THR A 237 5.99 -29.58 4.25
CA THR A 237 4.73 -29.86 3.55
C THR A 237 4.64 -29.07 2.24
N ARG A 238 3.77 -29.51 1.33
CA ARG A 238 3.58 -28.84 0.03
C ARG A 238 3.14 -27.39 0.22
N GLU A 239 2.31 -27.12 1.23
CA GLU A 239 1.77 -25.80 1.56
C GLU A 239 2.88 -24.85 2.02
N VAL A 240 3.77 -25.33 2.91
CA VAL A 240 4.94 -24.57 3.34
C VAL A 240 5.83 -24.23 2.15
N LEU A 241 6.09 -25.21 1.27
CA LEU A 241 6.93 -24.98 0.09
C LEU A 241 6.34 -23.92 -0.86
N ILE A 242 5.02 -23.97 -1.12
CA ILE A 242 4.32 -22.98 -1.95
C ILE A 242 4.43 -21.58 -1.31
N ASP A 243 4.15 -21.46 -0.01
CA ASP A 243 4.21 -20.18 0.70
C ASP A 243 5.62 -19.59 0.71
N GLU A 244 6.65 -20.44 0.83
CA GLU A 244 8.06 -20.01 0.78
C GLU A 244 8.47 -19.53 -0.61
N LEU A 245 8.12 -20.28 -1.66
CA LEU A 245 8.43 -19.88 -3.04
C LEU A 245 7.70 -18.58 -3.40
N HIS A 246 6.42 -18.47 -3.04
CA HIS A 246 5.66 -17.23 -3.21
C HIS A 246 6.30 -16.05 -2.47
N SER A 247 6.70 -16.25 -1.20
CA SER A 247 7.37 -15.22 -0.40
C SER A 247 8.68 -14.76 -1.03
N LEU A 248 9.52 -15.70 -1.48
CA LEU A 248 10.82 -15.41 -2.09
C LEU A 248 10.68 -14.65 -3.42
N MET A 249 9.68 -15.02 -4.23
CA MET A 249 9.37 -14.33 -5.48
C MET A 249 8.94 -12.88 -5.24
N VAL A 250 7.88 -12.67 -4.45
CA VAL A 250 7.33 -11.32 -4.24
C VAL A 250 8.35 -10.41 -3.54
N ALA A 251 9.06 -10.93 -2.53
CA ALA A 251 10.04 -10.14 -1.79
C ALA A 251 11.28 -9.79 -2.62
N GLY A 252 11.72 -10.69 -3.52
CA GLY A 252 12.90 -10.50 -4.36
C GLY A 252 12.69 -9.55 -5.54
N THR A 253 11.48 -9.53 -6.11
CA THR A 253 11.16 -8.74 -7.31
C THR A 253 11.01 -7.24 -7.02
N PHE A 254 10.04 -6.86 -6.19
CA PHE A 254 9.65 -5.45 -6.05
C PHE A 254 10.66 -4.63 -5.26
N ASN A 255 11.16 -5.16 -4.14
CA ASN A 255 12.10 -4.42 -3.30
C ASN A 255 13.39 -4.11 -4.06
N THR A 256 13.94 -5.09 -4.77
CA THR A 256 15.25 -4.90 -5.38
C THR A 256 15.20 -4.02 -6.61
N GLY A 257 14.17 -4.13 -7.45
CA GLY A 257 14.00 -3.20 -8.55
C GLY A 257 13.76 -1.77 -8.06
N THR A 258 13.05 -1.57 -6.94
CA THR A 258 12.86 -0.25 -6.32
C THR A 258 14.16 0.34 -5.77
N ILE A 259 14.97 -0.48 -5.10
CA ILE A 259 16.30 -0.05 -4.63
C ILE A 259 17.19 0.31 -5.82
N ALA A 260 17.21 -0.53 -6.86
CA ALA A 260 18.00 -0.28 -8.06
C ALA A 260 17.56 1.00 -8.77
N SER A 261 16.25 1.21 -8.94
CA SER A 261 15.70 2.41 -9.58
C SER A 261 16.00 3.67 -8.77
N THR A 262 15.85 3.62 -7.44
CA THR A 262 16.16 4.74 -6.54
C THR A 262 17.63 5.10 -6.58
N THR A 263 18.51 4.08 -6.50
CA THR A 263 19.97 4.27 -6.58
C THR A 263 20.33 4.92 -7.91
N LEU A 264 19.77 4.38 -9.00
CA LEU A 264 20.06 4.85 -10.34
C LEU A 264 19.56 6.27 -10.56
N PHE A 265 18.33 6.57 -10.13
CA PHE A 265 17.76 7.92 -10.19
C PHE A 265 18.69 8.94 -9.53
N HIS A 266 19.17 8.70 -8.31
CA HIS A 266 20.05 9.62 -7.62
C HIS A 266 21.45 9.72 -8.24
N VAL A 267 22.02 8.60 -8.72
CA VAL A 267 23.31 8.63 -9.42
C VAL A 267 23.21 9.41 -10.72
N LEU A 268 22.10 9.27 -11.46
CA LEU A 268 21.89 9.93 -12.74
C LEU A 268 21.55 11.41 -12.60
N THR A 269 20.71 11.78 -11.63
CA THR A 269 20.27 13.18 -11.44
C THR A 269 21.30 14.02 -10.69
N ASN A 270 22.18 13.41 -9.88
CA ASN A 270 23.24 14.13 -9.19
C ASN A 270 24.55 14.11 -9.98
N ASP A 271 24.78 15.19 -10.72
CA ASP A 271 25.96 15.44 -11.53
C ASP A 271 27.31 15.19 -10.83
N SER A 272 27.42 15.55 -9.55
CA SER A 272 28.66 15.37 -8.79
C SER A 272 28.92 13.90 -8.45
N VAL A 273 27.86 13.16 -8.12
CA VAL A 273 27.90 11.72 -7.84
C VAL A 273 28.19 10.98 -9.14
N ARG A 274 27.48 11.30 -10.23
CA ARG A 274 27.66 10.69 -11.55
C ARG A 274 29.10 10.76 -12.01
N ARG A 275 29.71 11.95 -11.98
CA ARG A 275 31.11 12.16 -12.41
C ARG A 275 32.09 11.33 -11.58
N ARG A 276 31.89 11.23 -10.26
CA ARG A 276 32.77 10.44 -9.41
C ARG A 276 32.64 8.93 -9.64
N VAL A 277 31.43 8.44 -9.92
CA VAL A 277 31.24 7.04 -10.35
C VAL A 277 31.95 6.80 -11.68
N ILE A 278 31.76 7.67 -12.68
CA ILE A 278 32.47 7.59 -13.98
C ILE A 278 33.99 7.56 -13.78
N ASP A 279 34.53 8.47 -12.96
CA ASP A 279 35.98 8.56 -12.73
C ASP A 279 36.52 7.32 -12.03
N GLU A 280 35.77 6.73 -11.10
CA GLU A 280 36.12 5.44 -10.49
C GLU A 280 36.07 4.31 -11.52
N LEU A 281 35.07 4.28 -12.40
CA LEU A 281 34.94 3.26 -13.45
C LEU A 281 36.03 3.36 -14.53
N LYS A 282 36.56 4.56 -14.83
CA LYS A 282 37.71 4.71 -15.74
C LYS A 282 38.96 4.00 -15.24
N THR A 283 39.10 3.78 -13.94
CA THR A 283 40.27 3.10 -13.36
C THR A 283 40.28 1.59 -13.58
N VAL A 284 39.21 1.04 -14.14
CA VAL A 284 38.96 -0.39 -14.24
C VAL A 284 38.54 -0.77 -15.67
N GLN A 285 38.98 -1.95 -16.12
CA GLN A 285 38.83 -2.38 -17.52
C GLN A 285 37.42 -2.92 -17.82
N ASN A 286 37.00 -2.81 -19.09
CA ASN A 286 35.73 -3.34 -19.60
C ASN A 286 35.60 -4.85 -19.30
N LYS A 287 34.47 -5.23 -18.70
CA LYS A 287 34.06 -6.59 -18.24
C LYS A 287 34.53 -7.03 -16.84
N MET A 288 34.40 -6.16 -15.84
CA MET A 288 34.47 -6.61 -14.44
C MET A 288 33.34 -7.60 -14.11
N THR A 289 33.69 -8.60 -13.30
CA THR A 289 32.74 -9.46 -12.59
C THR A 289 32.03 -8.68 -11.49
N HIS A 290 30.88 -9.18 -11.02
CA HIS A 290 30.15 -8.56 -9.92
C HIS A 290 31.02 -8.39 -8.66
N ALA A 291 31.81 -9.41 -8.31
CA ALA A 291 32.73 -9.37 -7.17
C ALA A 291 33.87 -8.34 -7.30
N GLU A 292 34.19 -7.89 -8.52
CA GLU A 292 35.14 -6.80 -8.75
C GLU A 292 34.47 -5.45 -8.59
N LEU A 293 33.22 -5.31 -9.03
CA LEU A 293 32.43 -4.10 -8.83
C LEU A 293 32.18 -3.79 -7.35
N GLU A 294 31.96 -4.80 -6.51
CA GLU A 294 31.80 -4.62 -5.06
C GLU A 294 33.05 -4.02 -4.38
N LYS A 295 34.23 -4.16 -5.01
CA LYS A 295 35.49 -3.61 -4.48
C LYS A 295 35.66 -2.12 -4.76
N LEU A 296 34.85 -1.56 -5.66
CA LEU A 296 34.89 -0.14 -6.00
C LEU A 296 34.26 0.68 -4.86
N PRO A 297 35.05 1.47 -4.10
CA PRO A 297 34.59 2.06 -2.86
C PRO A 297 33.45 3.07 -3.05
N TYR A 298 33.49 3.91 -4.08
CA TYR A 298 32.47 4.93 -4.31
C TYR A 298 31.19 4.37 -4.90
N LEU A 299 31.28 3.42 -5.84
CA LEU A 299 30.13 2.67 -6.36
C LEU A 299 29.44 1.91 -5.23
N SER A 300 30.19 1.17 -4.41
CA SER A 300 29.65 0.48 -3.23
C SER A 300 29.03 1.44 -2.21
N ALA A 301 29.57 2.66 -2.08
CA ALA A 301 28.97 3.70 -1.26
C ALA A 301 27.64 4.22 -1.83
N CYS A 302 27.54 4.38 -3.16
CA CYS A 302 26.29 4.76 -3.83
C CYS A 302 25.22 3.71 -3.63
N VAL A 303 25.56 2.43 -3.80
CA VAL A 303 24.62 1.32 -3.60
C VAL A 303 24.14 1.25 -2.13
N LYS A 304 25.03 1.43 -1.16
CA LYS A 304 24.64 1.49 0.26
C LYS A 304 23.70 2.67 0.58
N GLU A 305 23.94 3.82 -0.01
CA GLU A 305 23.03 4.97 0.12
C GLU A 305 21.68 4.69 -0.58
N GLY A 306 21.73 3.97 -1.70
CA GLY A 306 20.57 3.39 -2.36
C GLY A 306 19.76 2.44 -1.48
N PHE A 307 20.42 1.58 -0.69
CA PHE A 307 19.72 0.76 0.29
C PHE A 307 19.02 1.61 1.35
N ARG A 308 19.65 2.70 1.80
CA ARG A 308 19.06 3.61 2.79
C ARG A 308 17.80 4.28 2.23
N LEU A 309 17.88 4.90 1.05
CA LEU A 309 16.78 5.65 0.48
C LEU A 309 15.78 4.80 -0.34
N GLY A 310 16.12 3.55 -0.63
CA GLY A 310 15.19 2.57 -1.20
C GLY A 310 14.34 1.83 -0.16
N TYR A 311 14.63 2.02 1.13
CA TYR A 311 13.94 1.54 2.36
C TYR A 311 13.68 0.03 2.52
N GLY A 312 13.54 -0.74 1.44
CA GLY A 312 12.97 -2.09 1.49
C GLY A 312 11.52 -2.01 2.01
N PRO A 313 11.17 -2.75 3.08
CA PRO A 313 9.89 -2.57 3.75
C PRO A 313 9.80 -1.18 4.40
N ILE A 314 9.13 -0.23 3.76
CA ILE A 314 9.04 1.18 4.18
C ILE A 314 8.33 1.38 5.54
N GLY A 315 7.37 0.49 5.83
CA GLY A 315 6.55 0.53 7.04
C GLY A 315 7.26 0.03 8.29
N ARG A 316 6.50 -0.10 9.38
CA ARG A 316 6.96 -0.71 10.62
C ARG A 316 7.04 -2.23 10.45
N LEU A 317 7.97 -2.88 11.17
CA LEU A 317 8.01 -4.35 11.28
C LEU A 317 7.45 -4.75 12.66
N PRO A 318 6.13 -4.92 12.80
CA PRO A 318 5.48 -5.03 14.10
C PRO A 318 5.93 -6.27 14.88
N ARG A 319 6.05 -6.08 16.19
CA ARG A 319 6.43 -7.10 17.16
C ARG A 319 5.54 -7.04 18.37
N VAL A 320 5.18 -8.20 18.91
CA VAL A 320 4.36 -8.30 20.12
C VAL A 320 5.25 -8.22 21.35
N VAL A 321 4.86 -7.39 22.31
CA VAL A 321 5.52 -7.25 23.60
C VAL A 321 5.26 -8.53 24.42
N PRO A 322 6.31 -9.23 24.90
CA PRO A 322 6.16 -10.46 25.67
C PRO A 322 5.75 -10.17 27.12
N GLU A 323 5.26 -11.19 27.82
CA GLU A 323 5.06 -11.16 29.28
C GLU A 323 6.36 -10.85 30.05
N PRO A 324 6.33 -10.03 31.13
CA PRO A 324 5.16 -9.36 31.72
C PRO A 324 4.79 -8.00 31.09
N GLY A 325 5.50 -7.58 30.04
CA GLY A 325 5.51 -6.21 29.53
C GLY A 325 6.94 -5.67 29.40
N ALA A 326 7.09 -4.44 28.91
CA ALA A 326 8.40 -3.81 28.71
C ALA A 326 8.35 -2.29 28.89
N PHE A 327 9.48 -1.71 29.30
CA PHE A 327 9.66 -0.25 29.34
C PHE A 327 10.27 0.26 28.05
N PHE A 328 9.68 1.30 27.47
CA PHE A 328 10.23 2.05 26.34
C PHE A 328 10.10 3.54 26.62
N GLN A 329 11.20 4.29 26.53
CA GLN A 329 11.20 5.76 26.70
C GLN A 329 10.48 6.24 27.99
N GLY A 330 10.58 5.47 29.09
CA GLY A 330 9.93 5.78 30.37
C GLY A 330 8.47 5.33 30.50
N TYR A 331 7.86 4.76 29.45
CA TYR A 331 6.51 4.24 29.47
C TYR A 331 6.50 2.73 29.69
N TRP A 332 5.64 2.25 30.59
CA TRP A 332 5.34 0.83 30.74
C TRP A 332 4.36 0.39 29.66
N ILE A 333 4.77 -0.58 28.85
CA ILE A 333 3.97 -1.15 27.77
C ILE A 333 3.58 -2.58 28.16
N PRO A 334 2.27 -2.90 28.27
CA PRO A 334 1.83 -4.22 28.69
C PRO A 334 2.13 -5.30 27.64
N ALA A 335 2.15 -6.55 28.08
CA ALA A 335 2.23 -7.69 27.19
C ALA A 335 1.04 -7.71 26.21
N GLY A 336 1.28 -8.22 24.99
CA GLY A 336 0.26 -8.25 23.92
C GLY A 336 0.10 -6.93 23.15
N SER A 337 0.69 -5.82 23.61
CA SER A 337 0.80 -4.61 22.78
C SER A 337 1.79 -4.81 21.64
N VAL A 338 1.59 -4.07 20.55
CA VAL A 338 2.44 -4.14 19.35
C VAL A 338 3.39 -2.95 19.33
N VAL A 339 4.66 -3.21 19.04
CA VAL A 339 5.70 -2.19 18.86
C VAL A 339 6.44 -2.41 17.56
N GLY A 340 6.88 -1.36 16.90
CA GLY A 340 7.64 -1.48 15.66
C GLY A 340 8.45 -0.23 15.34
N VAL A 341 9.51 -0.42 14.56
CA VAL A 341 10.33 0.65 14.00
C VAL A 341 10.12 0.69 12.50
N SER A 342 9.88 1.88 11.95
CA SER A 342 9.80 2.11 10.50
C SER A 342 11.20 2.34 9.93
N SER A 343 11.51 1.67 8.82
CA SER A 343 12.76 1.91 8.08
C SER A 343 12.83 3.36 7.59
N TYR A 344 11.73 3.91 7.07
CA TYR A 344 11.65 5.30 6.64
C TYR A 344 11.99 6.27 7.78
N VAL A 345 11.41 6.10 8.95
CA VAL A 345 11.70 6.97 10.11
C VAL A 345 13.15 6.80 10.57
N GLN A 346 13.65 5.56 10.64
CA GLN A 346 15.02 5.29 11.09
C GLN A 346 16.08 5.83 10.13
N HIS A 347 15.85 5.72 8.83
CA HIS A 347 16.77 6.14 7.78
C HIS A 347 16.85 7.66 7.61
N HIS A 348 15.86 8.40 8.12
CA HIS A 348 15.85 9.85 8.17
C HIS A 348 16.02 10.40 9.59
N ASN A 349 16.52 9.59 10.53
CA ASN A 349 16.79 10.08 11.87
C ASN A 349 18.07 10.95 11.88
N PRO A 350 17.98 12.26 12.16
CA PRO A 350 19.14 13.16 12.17
C PRO A 350 20.22 12.76 13.17
N ASP A 351 19.84 12.12 14.29
CA ASP A 351 20.78 11.67 15.32
C ASP A 351 21.72 10.55 14.83
N ILE A 352 21.30 9.83 13.78
CA ILE A 352 22.05 8.71 13.20
C ILE A 352 22.77 9.15 11.93
N TRP A 353 22.05 9.84 11.04
CA TRP A 353 22.51 10.10 9.68
C TRP A 353 23.15 11.48 9.51
N GLY A 354 22.93 12.39 10.46
CA GLY A 354 23.39 13.79 10.40
C GLY A 354 22.36 14.72 9.78
N HIS A 355 22.69 16.00 9.64
CA HIS A 355 21.80 17.02 9.07
C HIS A 355 21.40 16.76 7.62
N ASP A 356 22.21 15.98 6.88
CA ASP A 356 22.00 15.60 5.48
C ASP A 356 21.23 14.28 5.36
N HIS A 357 20.39 13.94 6.34
CA HIS A 357 19.68 12.65 6.39
C HIS A 357 18.65 12.47 5.28
N ASP A 358 18.09 13.56 4.74
CA ASP A 358 17.17 13.52 3.60
C ASP A 358 17.91 13.49 2.25
N ASP A 359 19.24 13.72 2.24
CA ASP A 359 20.03 13.80 1.02
C ASP A 359 20.68 12.46 0.64
N PHE A 360 20.74 12.19 -0.67
CA PHE A 360 21.55 11.10 -1.20
C PHE A 360 23.04 11.48 -1.17
N ASN A 361 23.75 11.03 -0.13
CA ASN A 361 25.18 11.33 0.05
C ASN A 361 26.02 10.05 0.23
N PRO A 362 26.63 9.52 -0.85
CA PRO A 362 27.51 8.34 -0.77
C PRO A 362 28.72 8.53 0.15
N ASN A 363 29.19 9.76 0.38
CA ASN A 363 30.42 10.00 1.15
C ASN A 363 30.35 9.49 2.59
N ARG A 364 29.15 9.36 3.16
CA ARG A 364 28.95 8.84 4.53
C ARG A 364 29.42 7.39 4.69
N TRP A 365 29.58 6.66 3.60
CA TRP A 365 30.00 5.25 3.58
C TRP A 365 31.49 5.04 3.29
N LEU A 366 32.23 6.10 2.96
CA LEU A 366 33.65 5.99 2.57
C LEU A 366 34.58 5.78 3.77
N ASP A 367 34.24 6.37 4.92
CA ASP A 367 34.96 6.10 6.17
C ASP A 367 34.54 4.74 6.74
N PRO A 368 35.44 3.74 6.87
CA PRO A 368 35.06 2.41 7.32
C PRO A 368 34.50 2.37 8.75
N THR A 369 34.97 3.26 9.62
CA THR A 369 34.55 3.33 11.02
C THR A 369 33.10 3.83 11.12
N ARG A 370 32.79 4.93 10.43
CA ARG A 370 31.45 5.49 10.30
C ARG A 370 30.52 4.52 9.58
N ALA A 371 30.94 3.93 8.46
CA ALA A 371 30.15 2.96 7.72
C ALA A 371 29.78 1.75 8.59
N LYS A 372 30.70 1.24 9.42
CA LYS A 372 30.42 0.15 10.36
C LYS A 372 29.36 0.55 11.41
N HIS A 373 29.38 1.80 11.87
CA HIS A 373 28.36 2.33 12.77
C HIS A 373 27.00 2.46 12.07
N LEU A 374 26.93 3.09 10.90
CA LEU A 374 25.70 3.31 10.14
C LEU A 374 25.01 1.99 9.73
N ASN A 375 25.78 0.96 9.39
CA ASN A 375 25.24 -0.37 9.06
C ASN A 375 24.40 -0.99 10.18
N LYS A 376 24.57 -0.57 11.45
CA LYS A 376 23.75 -1.07 12.58
C LYS A 376 22.30 -0.57 12.52
N TYR A 377 22.08 0.55 11.84
CA TYR A 377 20.83 1.28 11.75
C TYR A 377 20.21 1.27 10.35
N LEU A 378 20.87 0.61 9.40
CA LEU A 378 20.32 0.32 8.09
C LEU A 378 19.33 -0.85 8.20
N LEU A 379 18.04 -0.54 8.16
CA LEU A 379 16.91 -1.47 8.34
C LEU A 379 16.31 -1.98 7.03
N THR A 380 16.90 -1.66 5.87
CA THR A 380 16.47 -2.13 4.53
C THR A 380 16.23 -3.64 4.48
N PHE A 381 17.07 -4.40 5.18
CA PHE A 381 17.03 -5.85 5.24
C PHE A 381 16.46 -6.37 6.58
N GLY A 382 15.84 -5.51 7.39
CA GLY A 382 15.52 -5.81 8.78
C GLY A 382 16.77 -6.08 9.61
N LYS A 383 16.60 -6.76 10.75
CA LYS A 383 17.68 -6.97 11.73
C LYS A 383 17.68 -8.40 12.31
N ASP A 384 18.88 -8.82 12.68
CA ASP A 384 19.27 -10.06 13.35
C ASP A 384 18.61 -11.37 12.88
N ALA A 385 18.01 -12.16 13.79
CA ALA A 385 17.54 -13.53 13.50
C ALA A 385 16.50 -13.60 12.37
N ARG A 386 15.84 -12.47 12.09
CA ARG A 386 14.82 -12.28 11.06
C ARG A 386 15.29 -11.35 9.93
N ARG A 387 16.59 -11.02 9.87
CA ARG A 387 17.18 -10.27 8.76
C ARG A 387 16.95 -10.98 7.43
N CYS A 388 16.67 -10.24 6.37
CA CYS A 388 16.43 -10.76 5.03
C CYS A 388 17.45 -11.84 4.63
N ILE A 389 16.97 -12.95 4.08
CA ILE A 389 17.84 -14.03 3.60
C ILE A 389 18.47 -13.69 2.24
N GLY A 390 17.80 -12.84 1.45
CA GLY A 390 18.23 -12.36 0.15
C GLY A 390 19.00 -11.04 0.18
N GLN A 391 19.71 -10.70 1.27
CA GLN A 391 20.46 -9.44 1.41
C GLN A 391 21.63 -9.26 0.40
N ARG A 392 21.73 -10.09 -0.63
CA ARG A 392 22.86 -10.06 -1.57
C ARG A 392 22.64 -8.98 -2.61
N ASP A 393 23.71 -8.26 -2.88
CA ASP A 393 23.70 -7.09 -3.74
C ASP A 393 23.76 -7.51 -5.21
N PHE A 394 22.99 -6.87 -6.06
CA PHE A 394 23.14 -6.94 -7.51
C PHE A 394 23.01 -5.56 -8.17
N VAL A 395 22.92 -4.51 -7.36
CA VAL A 395 22.65 -3.14 -7.78
C VAL A 395 23.89 -2.52 -8.44
N HIS A 396 25.11 -2.90 -8.01
CA HIS A 396 26.36 -2.39 -8.60
C HIS A 396 26.39 -2.49 -10.13
N ARG A 397 25.92 -3.60 -10.69
CA ARG A 397 25.99 -3.84 -12.14
C ARG A 397 25.00 -2.97 -12.90
N SER A 398 23.78 -2.82 -12.39
CA SER A 398 22.77 -1.94 -12.97
C SER A 398 23.26 -0.49 -12.99
N VAL A 399 23.91 -0.03 -11.92
CA VAL A 399 24.46 1.35 -11.84
C VAL A 399 25.60 1.54 -12.85
N VAL A 400 26.56 0.61 -12.93
CA VAL A 400 27.70 0.71 -13.86
C VAL A 400 27.22 0.85 -15.30
N TYR A 401 26.30 -0.01 -15.74
CA TYR A 401 25.81 0.02 -17.10
C TYR A 401 25.15 1.35 -17.47
N SER A 402 24.25 1.84 -16.63
CA SER A 402 23.55 3.09 -16.91
C SER A 402 24.51 4.28 -16.98
N VAL A 403 25.54 4.28 -16.14
CA VAL A 403 26.56 5.33 -16.14
C VAL A 403 27.44 5.28 -17.40
N ASP A 404 27.85 4.09 -17.85
CA ASP A 404 28.67 3.90 -19.06
C ASP A 404 27.90 4.28 -20.34
N ASN A 405 26.65 3.84 -20.49
CA ASN A 405 25.86 4.10 -21.70
C ASN A 405 25.23 5.50 -21.78
N MET A 406 24.96 6.16 -20.63
CA MET A 406 24.48 7.56 -20.62
C MET A 406 25.63 8.58 -20.72
N SER A 407 26.89 8.13 -20.72
CA SER A 407 28.03 9.01 -20.98
C SER A 407 28.08 9.55 -22.42
N THR A 408 27.35 8.91 -23.34
CA THR A 408 27.41 9.20 -24.78
C THR A 408 26.28 10.08 -25.32
N THR A 409 25.11 10.17 -24.68
CA THR A 409 23.98 10.96 -25.17
C THR A 409 22.95 11.18 -24.05
N ASP A 410 22.37 12.38 -24.04
CA ASP A 410 21.05 12.73 -23.49
C ASP A 410 20.94 13.40 -22.10
N THR A 411 20.32 14.58 -22.14
CA THR A 411 19.76 15.34 -21.02
C THR A 411 18.62 14.55 -20.39
N ILE A 412 18.75 14.22 -19.10
CA ILE A 412 17.60 13.81 -18.28
C ILE A 412 16.66 15.02 -18.23
N PRO A 413 15.39 14.90 -18.68
CA PRO A 413 14.42 15.95 -18.42
C PRO A 413 14.41 16.16 -16.92
N ASN A 414 14.70 17.38 -16.46
CA ASN A 414 14.52 17.73 -15.06
C ASN A 414 13.06 17.38 -14.74
N PRO A 415 12.76 16.31 -13.97
CA PRO A 415 11.40 16.15 -13.52
C PRO A 415 11.14 17.41 -12.73
N ASP A 416 10.08 18.15 -13.06
CA ASP A 416 9.62 19.24 -12.21
C ASP A 416 9.72 18.74 -10.77
N CYS A 417 10.63 19.33 -10.00
CA CYS A 417 11.07 18.84 -8.71
C CYS A 417 9.97 18.93 -7.64
N ASP A 418 8.72 19.15 -8.06
CA ASP A 418 7.54 19.29 -7.24
C ASP A 418 6.91 17.93 -6.88
N GLU A 419 7.18 16.83 -7.60
CA GLU A 419 6.64 15.51 -7.21
C GLU A 419 7.48 14.79 -6.13
N MET A 420 8.71 15.24 -5.85
CA MET A 420 9.56 14.71 -4.77
C MET A 420 10.12 15.75 -3.80
N ARG A 421 9.76 17.04 -3.92
CA ARG A 421 9.97 17.99 -2.81
C ARG A 421 9.12 17.56 -1.61
N PRO A 422 9.60 17.73 -0.35
CA PRO A 422 8.66 17.93 0.74
C PRO A 422 7.76 19.08 0.30
N LEU A 423 6.44 18.83 0.24
CA LEU A 423 5.48 19.90 -0.04
C LEU A 423 5.86 21.09 0.84
N PRO A 424 5.99 22.31 0.28
CA PRO A 424 6.15 23.48 1.12
C PRO A 424 5.00 23.47 2.14
N GLU A 425 5.29 23.77 3.40
CA GLU A 425 4.29 23.89 4.45
C GLU A 425 3.24 24.92 3.97
N THR A 426 2.14 24.45 3.38
CA THR A 426 1.10 25.34 2.87
C THR A 426 0.18 25.69 4.03
N SER A 427 0.49 26.83 4.64
CA SER A 427 -0.51 27.72 5.18
C SER A 427 -1.61 27.96 4.12
N SER A 428 -2.84 27.62 4.49
CA SER A 428 -4.11 28.24 4.10
C SER A 428 -4.34 28.71 2.65
N GLU A 429 -5.35 28.07 2.04
CA GLU A 429 -6.37 28.54 1.07
C GLU A 429 -6.30 28.11 -0.42
N PRO A 430 -7.46 27.76 -1.03
CA PRO A 430 -7.56 27.15 -2.36
C PRO A 430 -8.01 28.13 -3.45
N ASP A 431 -7.58 27.96 -4.71
CA ASP A 431 -8.49 28.06 -5.87
C ASP A 431 -7.88 27.70 -7.25
N GLN A 432 -8.71 26.94 -8.00
CA GLN A 432 -8.88 26.82 -9.47
C GLN A 432 -7.87 26.06 -10.35
N ILE A 433 -8.37 24.97 -10.98
CA ILE A 433 -7.77 24.27 -12.12
C ILE A 433 -8.79 24.17 -13.26
N GLU A 434 -8.39 24.62 -14.44
CA GLU A 434 -9.12 24.60 -15.71
C GLU A 434 -8.67 23.39 -16.56
N ALA A 435 -9.60 22.73 -17.25
CA ALA A 435 -9.42 21.47 -17.96
C ALA A 435 -9.01 21.67 -19.44
N ALA A 436 -8.08 20.84 -19.94
CA ALA A 436 -7.75 20.76 -21.37
C ALA A 436 -7.97 19.35 -21.94
N ARG A 437 -8.70 19.29 -23.05
CA ARG A 437 -9.03 18.12 -23.91
C ARG A 437 -7.87 17.75 -24.83
N ILE A 438 -7.78 16.48 -25.24
CA ILE A 438 -7.01 16.03 -26.41
C ILE A 438 -7.85 15.03 -27.22
N ASP A 439 -7.81 15.24 -28.54
CA ASP A 439 -8.53 14.54 -29.62
C ASP A 439 -7.84 13.24 -30.07
N ASP A 440 -8.60 12.43 -30.79
CA ASP A 440 -8.39 11.03 -31.17
C ASP A 440 -8.05 10.89 -32.68
N GLU A 441 -7.20 9.94 -33.10
CA GLU A 441 -7.14 9.47 -34.51
C GLU A 441 -6.40 8.11 -34.72
N THR A 442 -7.22 7.06 -34.96
CA THR A 442 -7.14 5.97 -35.96
C THR A 442 -5.98 4.95 -36.05
N MET A 443 -6.30 3.63 -35.93
CA MET A 443 -5.89 2.57 -36.88
C MET A 443 -6.67 1.23 -36.69
N SER A 444 -6.83 0.50 -37.81
CA SER A 444 -7.82 -0.57 -38.14
C SER A 444 -7.33 -2.05 -37.98
N PRO A 445 -8.20 -3.09 -38.15
CA PRO A 445 -8.21 -4.33 -37.33
C PRO A 445 -7.97 -5.68 -38.04
N SER A 446 -7.71 -6.75 -37.25
CA SER A 446 -8.11 -8.18 -37.47
C SER A 446 -7.65 -9.01 -36.25
N SER A 447 -8.33 -10.01 -35.66
CA SER A 447 -9.35 -10.94 -36.11
C SER A 447 -10.18 -11.55 -34.93
N GLN A 448 -11.50 -11.40 -35.01
CA GLN A 448 -12.64 -12.25 -34.59
C GLN A 448 -12.51 -13.32 -33.46
N SER A 449 -13.35 -13.16 -32.41
CA SER A 449 -14.21 -14.24 -31.87
C SER A 449 -15.43 -13.72 -31.06
N GLN A 450 -16.63 -13.90 -31.65
CA GLN A 450 -18.02 -14.11 -31.15
C GLN A 450 -18.61 -13.57 -29.80
N PRO A 451 -19.96 -13.35 -29.73
CA PRO A 451 -20.62 -12.32 -28.93
C PRO A 451 -21.23 -12.79 -27.59
N TYR A 452 -21.35 -11.88 -26.60
CA TYR A 452 -21.99 -12.11 -25.30
C TYR A 452 -23.14 -11.12 -24.99
N ASP A 453 -24.26 -11.70 -24.57
CA ASP A 453 -25.59 -11.16 -24.21
C ASP A 453 -25.66 -10.24 -22.96
N GLU A 454 -24.73 -9.30 -22.72
CA GLU A 454 -24.69 -8.48 -21.48
C GLU A 454 -25.22 -7.02 -21.59
N LEU A 455 -25.89 -6.65 -22.68
CA LEU A 455 -26.00 -5.25 -23.11
C LEU A 455 -27.19 -4.42 -22.56
N GLU A 456 -28.08 -4.97 -21.73
CA GLU A 456 -29.37 -4.34 -21.37
C GLU A 456 -29.43 -3.53 -20.05
N ASP A 457 -28.31 -3.14 -19.43
CA ASP A 457 -28.33 -2.83 -17.98
C ASP A 457 -27.86 -1.42 -17.56
N ILE A 458 -27.51 -0.52 -18.49
CA ILE A 458 -26.89 0.79 -18.15
C ILE A 458 -27.89 1.95 -18.11
N GLU A 459 -28.83 2.00 -19.05
CA GLU A 459 -29.89 3.03 -19.06
C GLU A 459 -30.78 2.94 -17.83
N ALA A 460 -31.11 1.71 -17.41
CA ALA A 460 -31.85 1.45 -16.18
C ALA A 460 -31.09 1.96 -14.94
N LEU A 461 -29.77 1.76 -14.90
CA LEU A 461 -28.92 2.26 -13.81
C LEU A 461 -28.84 3.79 -13.79
N CYS A 462 -28.64 4.44 -14.95
CA CYS A 462 -28.62 5.89 -15.03
C CYS A 462 -29.97 6.49 -14.60
N CYS A 463 -31.09 5.95 -15.08
CA CYS A 463 -32.44 6.38 -14.68
C CYS A 463 -32.68 6.21 -13.16
N GLN A 464 -32.11 5.16 -12.57
CA GLN A 464 -32.18 4.93 -11.12
C GLN A 464 -31.35 5.93 -10.32
N VAL A 465 -30.11 6.25 -10.74
CA VAL A 465 -29.28 7.31 -10.12
C VAL A 465 -30.01 8.64 -10.16
N GLU A 466 -30.61 8.97 -11.30
CA GLU A 466 -31.32 10.23 -11.54
C GLU A 466 -32.53 10.42 -10.63
N LYS A 467 -33.29 9.34 -10.43
CA LYS A 467 -34.44 9.32 -9.54
C LYS A 467 -34.02 9.55 -8.09
N GLU A 468 -32.96 8.88 -7.64
CA GLU A 468 -32.45 9.01 -6.27
C GLU A 468 -31.86 10.40 -6.02
N LEU A 469 -31.11 10.93 -6.99
CA LEU A 469 -30.53 12.26 -6.89
C LEU A 469 -31.61 13.36 -6.78
N LYS A 470 -32.71 13.22 -7.53
CA LYS A 470 -33.86 14.13 -7.44
C LYS A 470 -34.51 14.10 -6.06
N VAL A 471 -34.59 12.92 -5.43
CA VAL A 471 -35.09 12.77 -4.06
C VAL A 471 -34.15 13.47 -3.07
N SER A 472 -32.83 13.25 -3.18
CA SER A 472 -31.84 13.91 -2.32
C SER A 472 -31.87 15.43 -2.44
N LYS A 473 -32.01 15.99 -3.65
CA LYS A 473 -32.15 17.45 -3.86
C LYS A 473 -33.37 18.04 -3.18
N ASN A 474 -34.54 17.43 -3.38
CA ASN A 474 -35.79 17.90 -2.75
C ASN A 474 -35.71 17.87 -1.21
N ILE A 475 -35.00 16.88 -0.65
CA ILE A 475 -34.78 16.78 0.80
C ILE A 475 -33.87 17.89 1.30
N VAL A 476 -32.79 18.21 0.59
CA VAL A 476 -31.89 19.32 0.95
C VAL A 476 -32.62 20.66 0.89
N GLU A 477 -33.39 20.91 -0.17
CA GLU A 477 -34.22 22.13 -0.29
C GLU A 477 -35.21 22.23 0.88
N SER A 478 -35.83 21.10 1.26
CA SER A 478 -36.73 21.05 2.43
C SER A 478 -36.00 21.26 3.76
N ALA A 479 -34.78 20.75 3.91
CA ALA A 479 -33.98 20.90 5.12
C ALA A 479 -33.42 22.32 5.29
N VAL A 480 -32.95 22.94 4.21
CA VAL A 480 -32.53 24.34 4.18
C VAL A 480 -33.68 25.25 4.60
N GLN A 481 -34.89 24.99 4.08
CA GLN A 481 -36.08 25.76 4.42
C GLN A 481 -36.58 25.50 5.85
N LYS A 482 -36.44 24.27 6.37
CA LYS A 482 -36.90 23.89 7.72
C LYS A 482 -35.95 24.35 8.83
N TRP A 483 -34.65 24.41 8.57
CA TRP A 483 -33.62 24.74 9.56
C TRP A 483 -32.98 26.12 9.36
N ASP A 484 -33.52 26.93 8.44
CA ASP A 484 -33.11 28.30 8.14
C ASP A 484 -31.59 28.42 7.89
N LEU A 485 -31.05 27.45 7.15
CA LEU A 485 -29.63 27.37 6.83
C LEU A 485 -29.25 28.43 5.80
N THR A 486 -28.25 29.25 6.11
CA THR A 486 -27.71 30.28 5.20
C THR A 486 -26.70 29.69 4.21
N GLU A 487 -26.51 30.32 3.04
CA GLU A 487 -25.56 29.88 2.01
C GLU A 487 -24.09 29.78 2.48
N ASP A 488 -23.73 30.40 3.61
CA ASP A 488 -22.39 30.36 4.21
C ASP A 488 -22.11 29.11 5.09
N ASP A 489 -23.09 28.20 5.23
CA ASP A 489 -22.90 26.98 6.01
C ASP A 489 -21.98 25.99 5.28
N LYS A 490 -20.82 25.67 5.90
CA LYS A 490 -19.77 24.83 5.30
C LYS A 490 -20.25 23.41 5.01
N ASP A 491 -21.13 22.85 5.82
CA ASP A 491 -21.64 21.50 5.62
C ASP A 491 -22.65 21.47 4.48
N LEU A 492 -23.47 22.52 4.34
CA LEU A 492 -24.38 22.71 3.19
C LEU A 492 -23.59 22.89 1.88
N GLN A 493 -22.52 23.68 1.89
CA GLN A 493 -21.64 23.89 0.74
C GLN A 493 -20.93 22.59 0.30
N GLU A 494 -20.40 21.82 1.26
CA GLU A 494 -19.76 20.52 0.98
C GLU A 494 -20.78 19.52 0.40
N PHE A 495 -22.00 19.50 0.91
CA PHE A 495 -23.06 18.61 0.44
C PHE A 495 -23.59 18.99 -0.96
N GLN A 496 -23.78 20.29 -1.23
CA GLN A 496 -24.15 20.78 -2.56
C GLN A 496 -23.02 20.51 -3.59
N GLY A 497 -21.76 20.59 -3.16
CA GLY A 497 -20.59 20.19 -3.96
C GLY A 497 -20.64 18.72 -4.38
N GLN A 498 -20.94 17.82 -3.43
CA GLN A 498 -21.10 16.38 -3.70
C GLN A 498 -22.26 16.08 -4.66
N ILE A 499 -23.39 16.78 -4.52
CA ILE A 499 -24.53 16.63 -5.46
C ILE A 499 -24.11 17.05 -6.87
N LYS A 500 -23.38 18.16 -7.02
CA LYS A 500 -22.93 18.66 -8.33
C LYS A 500 -21.93 17.72 -9.00
N GLU A 501 -21.03 17.10 -8.24
CA GLU A 501 -20.12 16.06 -8.76
C GLU A 501 -20.89 14.85 -9.29
N LEU A 502 -21.94 14.41 -8.58
CA LEU A 502 -22.78 13.29 -9.00
C LEU A 502 -23.61 13.61 -10.26
N GLU A 503 -24.06 14.86 -10.44
CA GLU A 503 -24.72 15.31 -11.67
C GLU A 503 -23.79 15.28 -12.88
N ASN A 504 -22.57 15.81 -12.72
CA ASN A 504 -21.55 15.76 -13.76
C ASN A 504 -21.20 14.32 -14.14
N PHE A 505 -21.12 13.43 -13.16
CA PHE A 505 -20.89 12.01 -13.37
C PHE A 505 -22.04 11.32 -14.12
N LEU A 506 -23.29 11.64 -13.78
CA LEU A 506 -24.47 11.11 -14.47
C LEU A 506 -24.56 11.61 -15.93
N GLU A 507 -24.23 12.87 -16.17
CA GLU A 507 -24.21 13.45 -17.53
C GLU A 507 -23.15 12.80 -18.42
N CYS A 508 -21.94 12.55 -17.87
CA CYS A 508 -20.91 11.76 -18.55
C CYS A 508 -21.41 10.35 -18.91
N GLY A 509 -22.16 9.71 -18.01
CA GLY A 509 -22.69 8.37 -18.23
C GLY A 509 -23.72 8.31 -19.36
N LYS A 510 -24.59 9.31 -19.43
CA LYS A 510 -25.56 9.45 -20.53
C LYS A 510 -24.90 9.73 -21.88
N LYS A 511 -23.87 10.59 -21.91
CA LYS A 511 -23.11 10.88 -23.14
C LYS A 511 -22.41 9.62 -23.64
N LEU A 512 -21.82 8.82 -22.75
CA LEU A 512 -21.18 7.56 -23.08
C LEU A 512 -22.18 6.52 -23.60
N ASP A 513 -23.36 6.37 -22.98
CA ASP A 513 -24.40 5.45 -23.47
C ASP A 513 -25.02 5.91 -24.81
N SER A 514 -25.20 7.22 -25.00
CA SER A 514 -25.64 7.78 -26.28
C SER A 514 -24.61 7.56 -27.38
N HIS A 515 -23.33 7.71 -27.08
CA HIS A 515 -22.23 7.43 -28.01
C HIS A 515 -22.19 5.94 -28.38
N ARG A 516 -22.32 5.05 -27.39
CA ARG A 516 -22.45 3.60 -27.58
C ARG A 516 -23.61 3.24 -28.53
N ARG A 517 -24.81 3.81 -28.33
CA ARG A 517 -25.98 3.52 -29.18
C ARG A 517 -25.84 3.99 -30.62
N SER A 518 -25.02 5.00 -30.87
CA SER A 518 -24.73 5.48 -32.22
C SER A 518 -23.83 4.53 -33.02
N ILE A 519 -23.24 3.52 -32.36
CA ILE A 519 -22.31 2.55 -32.93
C ILE A 519 -22.96 1.15 -32.87
N GLN A 520 -23.28 0.54 -34.01
CA GLN A 520 -23.71 -0.88 -34.11
C GLN A 520 -22.82 -1.62 -35.14
N PRO A 521 -22.59 -2.95 -34.95
CA PRO A 521 -21.62 -3.62 -34.06
C PRO A 521 -20.27 -3.97 -34.76
N PRO A 522 -19.29 -4.66 -34.10
CA PRO A 522 -19.16 -4.97 -32.68
C PRO A 522 -18.12 -4.11 -31.95
N LEU A 523 -18.30 -3.94 -30.63
CA LEU A 523 -17.40 -3.21 -29.72
C LEU A 523 -16.09 -3.99 -29.50
N GLU A 524 -14.94 -3.32 -29.64
CA GLU A 524 -13.62 -3.88 -29.35
C GLU A 524 -13.38 -4.08 -27.84
N ASP A 525 -12.50 -5.02 -27.47
CA ASP A 525 -12.25 -5.48 -26.09
C ASP A 525 -11.93 -4.36 -25.08
N ASN A 526 -11.34 -3.25 -25.52
CA ASN A 526 -11.00 -2.11 -24.66
C ASN A 526 -12.22 -1.30 -24.21
N GLU A 527 -13.26 -1.17 -25.05
CA GLU A 527 -14.49 -0.45 -24.69
C GLU A 527 -15.40 -1.29 -23.79
N GLY A 528 -15.35 -2.61 -23.92
CA GLY A 528 -16.04 -3.54 -23.01
C GLY A 528 -15.52 -3.45 -21.57
N GLY A 529 -14.22 -3.22 -21.39
CA GLY A 529 -13.59 -2.99 -20.09
C GLY A 529 -14.04 -1.67 -19.44
N ALA A 530 -14.02 -0.57 -20.21
CA ALA A 530 -14.49 0.72 -19.76
C ALA A 530 -15.99 0.70 -19.39
N LEU A 531 -16.82 0.01 -20.19
CA LEU A 531 -18.25 -0.12 -19.94
C LEU A 531 -18.56 -0.98 -18.70
N LYS A 532 -17.79 -2.07 -18.48
CA LYS A 532 -17.88 -2.90 -17.26
C LYS A 532 -17.43 -2.13 -16.01
N PHE A 533 -16.38 -1.32 -16.14
CA PHE A 533 -15.93 -0.43 -15.07
C PHE A 533 -16.98 0.64 -14.76
N TYR A 534 -17.55 1.28 -15.78
CA TYR A 534 -18.57 2.31 -15.65
C TYR A 534 -19.87 1.76 -15.03
N LYS A 535 -20.30 0.57 -15.47
CA LYS A 535 -21.46 -0.14 -14.90
C LYS A 535 -21.25 -0.50 -13.42
N SER A 536 -20.04 -0.93 -13.05
CA SER A 536 -19.68 -1.18 -11.64
C SER A 536 -19.70 0.09 -10.79
N LEU A 537 -19.18 1.19 -11.33
CA LEU A 537 -19.22 2.51 -10.69
C LEU A 537 -20.65 3.04 -10.53
N LEU A 538 -21.51 2.91 -11.54
CA LEU A 538 -22.92 3.30 -11.45
C LEU A 538 -23.64 2.48 -10.38
N ARG A 539 -23.42 1.16 -10.30
CA ARG A 539 -23.99 0.31 -9.23
C ARG A 539 -23.53 0.74 -7.85
N LEU A 540 -22.23 1.01 -7.67
CA LEU A 540 -21.69 1.51 -6.41
C LEU A 540 -22.25 2.89 -6.04
N THR A 541 -22.49 3.74 -7.04
CA THR A 541 -23.07 5.07 -6.86
C THR A 541 -24.55 4.97 -6.48
N VAL A 542 -25.34 4.10 -7.13
CA VAL A 542 -26.72 3.79 -6.75
C VAL A 542 -26.78 3.26 -5.32
N ASP A 543 -25.90 2.34 -4.94
CA ASP A 543 -25.89 1.78 -3.58
C ASP A 543 -25.49 2.82 -2.53
N ARG A 544 -24.56 3.73 -2.85
CA ARG A 544 -24.22 4.85 -1.96
C ARG A 544 -25.36 5.84 -1.85
N LEU A 545 -25.98 6.22 -2.97
CA LEU A 545 -27.13 7.12 -2.98
C LEU A 545 -28.31 6.51 -2.23
N LYS A 546 -28.65 5.24 -2.43
CA LYS A 546 -29.67 4.54 -1.64
C LYS A 546 -29.37 4.56 -0.15
N LYS A 547 -28.10 4.42 0.26
CA LYS A 547 -27.70 4.52 1.67
C LYS A 547 -27.85 5.94 2.21
N ILE A 548 -27.53 6.95 1.39
CA ILE A 548 -27.71 8.37 1.73
C ILE A 548 -29.20 8.70 1.79
N THR A 549 -30.00 8.35 0.77
CA THR A 549 -31.46 8.52 0.76
C THR A 549 -32.10 7.79 1.93
N ALA A 550 -31.67 6.56 2.27
CA ALA A 550 -32.19 5.82 3.43
C ALA A 550 -31.82 6.49 4.76
N TRP A 551 -30.59 7.00 4.88
CA TRP A 551 -30.14 7.77 6.04
C TRP A 551 -30.89 9.13 6.15
N GLN A 552 -31.19 9.77 5.03
CA GLN A 552 -31.92 11.03 4.96
C GLN A 552 -33.43 10.88 5.17
N HIS A 553 -34.04 9.79 4.69
CA HIS A 553 -35.44 9.44 5.01
C HIS A 553 -35.59 9.16 6.52
N ALA A 554 -34.56 8.58 7.14
CA ALA A 554 -34.52 8.40 8.58
C ALA A 554 -34.44 9.75 9.32
N LEU A 555 -33.67 10.73 8.83
CA LEU A 555 -33.59 12.07 9.41
C LEU A 555 -34.85 12.92 9.18
N GLY A 556 -35.45 12.85 7.98
CA GLY A 556 -36.72 13.53 7.67
C GLY A 556 -37.88 13.07 8.55
N ASN A 557 -37.91 11.78 8.91
CA ASN A 557 -38.91 11.23 9.84
C ASN A 557 -38.64 11.60 11.30
N VAL A 558 -37.37 11.76 11.73
CA VAL A 558 -37.03 12.28 13.07
C VAL A 558 -37.58 13.72 13.26
N GLY A 559 -37.56 14.52 12.19
CA GLY A 559 -38.11 15.88 12.21
C GLY A 559 -39.64 15.98 12.19
N ALA A 560 -40.38 14.94 11.82
CA ALA A 560 -41.84 14.91 11.90
C ALA A 560 -42.34 14.38 13.27
N ILE A 561 -41.55 13.51 13.91
CA ILE A 561 -41.83 12.96 15.24
C ILE A 561 -41.59 14.03 16.33
N SER A 562 -40.61 14.92 16.13
CA SER A 562 -40.35 16.05 17.04
C SER A 562 -41.50 17.05 17.19
N GLU A 563 -42.38 17.22 16.19
CA GLU A 563 -43.53 18.11 16.30
C GLU A 563 -44.73 17.43 16.98
N ALA A 564 -44.90 16.11 16.80
CA ALA A 564 -45.94 15.34 17.48
C ALA A 564 -45.61 15.06 18.96
N ASP A 565 -44.35 14.81 19.30
CA ASP A 565 -43.93 14.49 20.68
C ASP A 565 -43.85 15.71 21.61
N SER A 566 -43.86 16.92 21.05
CA SER A 566 -44.04 18.15 21.84
C SER A 566 -45.45 18.27 22.46
N GLN A 567 -46.42 17.44 22.03
CA GLN A 567 -47.76 17.37 22.61
C GLN A 567 -47.99 16.17 23.54
N VAL A 568 -47.09 15.17 23.58
CA VAL A 568 -47.30 13.91 24.34
C VAL A 568 -46.44 13.80 25.60
N ALA A 569 -45.40 14.63 25.76
CA ALA A 569 -44.58 14.71 26.99
C ALA A 569 -45.29 15.35 28.21
N ALA A 570 -46.60 15.15 28.36
CA ALA A 570 -47.41 15.56 29.50
C ALA A 570 -48.04 14.38 30.29
N GLY A 571 -47.67 13.11 30.01
CA GLY A 571 -48.35 11.97 30.64
C GLY A 571 -47.48 10.74 30.93
N THR A 572 -47.14 10.59 32.21
CA THR A 572 -47.13 9.33 33.01
C THR A 572 -46.12 8.19 32.72
N ASP A 573 -45.16 8.07 33.65
CA ASP A 573 -44.82 6.94 34.53
C ASP A 573 -45.08 5.47 34.14
N GLY A 574 -44.02 4.66 34.30
CA GLY A 574 -44.09 3.44 35.14
C GLY A 574 -43.74 2.09 34.48
N GLY A 575 -42.71 1.42 35.00
CA GLY A 575 -42.79 -0.04 35.28
C GLY A 575 -41.90 -1.01 34.50
N ASN A 576 -40.92 -1.57 35.22
CA ASN A 576 -40.16 -2.83 35.05
C ASN A 576 -40.68 -3.94 34.12
N GLY A 577 -39.76 -4.67 33.46
CA GLY A 577 -39.98 -6.04 33.00
C GLY A 577 -38.81 -6.65 32.20
N GLN A 578 -38.35 -7.83 32.60
CA GLN A 578 -37.14 -8.55 32.16
C GLN A 578 -37.23 -9.28 30.79
N ALA A 579 -36.03 -9.50 30.22
CA ALA A 579 -35.54 -10.68 29.49
C ALA A 579 -36.04 -10.99 28.06
N ALA A 580 -35.10 -11.00 27.10
CA ALA A 580 -34.71 -12.22 26.38
C ALA A 580 -33.43 -11.98 25.54
N VAL A 581 -32.43 -12.81 25.77
CA VAL A 581 -31.23 -13.00 24.95
C VAL A 581 -31.62 -13.82 23.72
N ILE A 582 -31.38 -13.31 22.52
CA ILE A 582 -31.19 -14.13 21.30
C ILE A 582 -30.07 -13.50 20.47
N GLU A 583 -28.95 -14.21 20.39
CA GLU A 583 -27.88 -14.02 19.40
C GLU A 583 -28.41 -14.22 17.97
N ASN A 584 -28.02 -13.37 17.02
CA ASN A 584 -27.27 -13.83 15.83
C ASN A 584 -26.92 -12.72 14.84
N GLN A 585 -25.62 -12.64 14.56
CA GLN A 585 -24.94 -12.47 13.27
C GLN A 585 -25.74 -11.97 12.05
N ASN A 586 -25.42 -10.76 11.59
CA ASN A 586 -24.68 -10.50 10.35
C ASN A 586 -24.37 -9.00 10.19
#